data_AF-A0A1X6ZNK5-F1
#
_entry.id   AF-A0A1X6ZNK5-F1
#
_cell.length_a   1.000
_cell.length_b   1.000
_cell.length_c   1.000
_cell.angle_alpha   90.00
_cell.angle_beta   90.00
_cell.angle_gamma   90.00
#
_symmetry.space_group_name_H-M   'P 1'
#
loop_
_entity.id
_entity.type
_entity.pdbx_description
1 polymer ?
#
loop_
_entity_poly.entity_id
_entity_poly.type
_entity_poly.pdbx_seq_one_letter_code
_entity_poly.pdbx_strand_id
1 'polypeptide(L)'
;MAHMQAALQAPPFTAAHEARARKVATSLRAHGAWDSGDLVILDIAGTRYVIAEIGMRMLTPREVFTAQGFPRDYVIEGVWEQDDSGAWDWRSFTKNTQVSCVGNSVCPPVAAAVVKPNCRQLAEKEEVA
;
A
#
# COMPACT_ATOMS: atom_id res chain seq x y z
N MET A 1 -11.11 -2.36 35.64
CA MET A 1 -11.22 -2.53 34.17
C MET A 1 -10.60 -3.86 33.83
N ALA A 2 -11.40 -4.87 33.51
CA ALA A 2 -10.91 -6.21 33.22
C ALA A 2 -10.34 -6.24 31.79
N HIS A 3 -9.06 -6.58 31.65
CA HIS A 3 -8.44 -6.79 30.34
C HIS A 3 -8.90 -8.16 29.83
N MET A 4 -9.74 -8.19 28.78
CA MET A 4 -10.05 -9.42 28.07
C MET A 4 -8.92 -9.72 27.10
N GLN A 5 -8.05 -10.66 27.47
CA GLN A 5 -6.99 -11.14 26.59
C GLN A 5 -7.51 -12.33 25.80
N ALA A 6 -7.99 -12.07 24.57
CA ALA A 6 -8.28 -13.14 23.63
C ALA A 6 -6.95 -13.61 23.03
N ALA A 7 -6.48 -14.79 23.42
CA ALA A 7 -5.41 -15.46 22.69
C ALA A 7 -5.98 -15.86 21.32
N LEU A 8 -5.60 -15.13 20.26
CA LEU A 8 -5.93 -15.50 18.90
C LEU A 8 -5.15 -16.77 18.55
N GLN A 9 -5.72 -17.93 18.84
CA GLN A 9 -5.13 -19.21 18.45
C GLN A 9 -5.37 -19.40 16.96
N ALA A 10 -4.30 -19.69 16.21
CA ALA A 10 -4.42 -20.02 14.79
C ALA A 10 -5.39 -21.22 14.64
N PRO A 11 -6.35 -21.16 13.71
CA PRO A 11 -7.28 -22.26 13.51
C PRO A 11 -6.52 -23.53 13.12
N PRO A 12 -7.05 -24.72 13.46
CA PRO A 12 -6.42 -25.97 13.07
C PRO A 12 -6.24 -26.05 11.55
N PHE A 13 -5.12 -26.61 11.10
CA PHE A 13 -4.89 -26.85 9.68
C PHE A 13 -5.80 -28.00 9.21
N THR A 14 -6.63 -27.72 8.21
CA THR A 14 -7.59 -28.70 7.65
C THR A 14 -7.34 -28.87 6.15
N ALA A 15 -7.93 -29.91 5.55
CA ALA A 15 -7.86 -30.14 4.11
C ALA A 15 -8.31 -28.93 3.27
N ALA A 16 -9.21 -28.09 3.80
CA ALA A 16 -9.66 -26.86 3.13
C ALA A 16 -8.52 -25.83 2.93
N HIS A 17 -7.50 -25.85 3.78
CA HIS A 17 -6.36 -24.93 3.71
C HIS A 17 -5.23 -25.45 2.81
N GLU A 18 -5.16 -26.75 2.55
CA GLU A 18 -4.01 -27.39 1.92
C GLU A 18 -3.74 -26.86 0.50
N ALA A 19 -4.78 -26.73 -0.32
CA ALA A 19 -4.63 -26.22 -1.68
C ALA A 19 -4.10 -24.76 -1.70
N ARG A 20 -4.50 -23.92 -0.73
CA ARG A 20 -3.99 -22.55 -0.61
C ARG A 20 -2.55 -22.52 -0.09
N ALA A 21 -2.25 -23.33 0.92
CA ALA A 21 -0.89 -23.44 1.48
C ALA A 21 0.13 -23.91 0.43
N ARG A 22 -0.24 -24.85 -0.45
CA ARG A 22 0.60 -25.26 -1.59
C ARG A 22 0.82 -24.13 -2.58
N LYS A 23 -0.21 -23.31 -2.88
CA LYS A 23 -0.06 -22.12 -3.73
C LYS A 23 0.90 -21.10 -3.13
N VAL A 24 0.84 -20.88 -1.81
CA VAL A 24 1.79 -20.02 -1.10
C VAL A 24 3.21 -20.54 -1.25
N ALA A 25 3.44 -21.83 -0.98
CA ALA A 25 4.78 -22.41 -1.11
C ALA A 25 5.32 -22.32 -2.54
N THR A 26 4.48 -22.55 -3.54
CA THR A 26 4.85 -22.37 -4.96
C THR A 26 5.18 -20.91 -5.30
N SER A 27 4.38 -19.95 -4.82
CA SER A 27 4.63 -18.52 -5.05
C SER A 27 5.93 -18.07 -4.37
N LEU A 28 6.18 -18.48 -3.12
CA LEU A 28 7.41 -18.12 -2.43
C LEU A 28 8.64 -18.78 -3.06
N ARG A 29 8.54 -20.02 -3.54
CA ARG A 29 9.59 -20.68 -4.34
C ARG A 29 9.91 -19.89 -5.61
N ALA A 30 8.89 -19.43 -6.34
CA ALA A 30 9.08 -18.66 -7.57
C ALA A 30 9.85 -17.34 -7.34
N HIS A 31 9.83 -16.81 -6.12
CA HIS A 31 10.55 -15.59 -5.73
C HIS A 31 11.80 -15.88 -4.87
N GLY A 32 12.25 -17.13 -4.76
CA GLY A 32 13.44 -17.51 -3.97
C GLY A 32 13.28 -17.31 -2.46
N ALA A 33 12.05 -17.15 -1.97
CA ALA A 33 11.73 -16.91 -0.57
C ALA A 33 11.39 -18.20 0.21
N TRP A 34 11.38 -19.34 -0.47
CA TRP A 34 11.16 -20.66 0.12
C TRP A 34 11.81 -21.73 -0.75
N ASP A 35 12.40 -22.75 -0.15
CA ASP A 35 13.07 -23.87 -0.85
C ASP A 35 12.72 -25.24 -0.25
N SER A 36 12.07 -25.27 0.91
CA SER A 36 11.98 -26.45 1.77
C SER A 36 10.61 -27.12 1.69
N GLY A 37 10.54 -28.30 1.08
CA GLY A 37 9.33 -29.13 1.08
C GLY A 37 8.11 -28.50 0.42
N ASP A 38 6.96 -29.17 0.55
CA ASP A 38 5.71 -28.86 -0.17
C ASP A 38 4.88 -27.70 0.42
N LEU A 39 5.07 -27.42 1.70
CA LEU A 39 4.32 -26.44 2.48
C LEU A 39 5.29 -25.49 3.18
N VAL A 40 4.85 -24.26 3.41
CA VAL A 40 5.63 -23.31 4.21
C VAL A 40 5.30 -23.52 5.68
N ILE A 41 6.24 -24.13 6.40
CA ILE A 41 6.11 -24.50 7.81
C ILE A 41 7.01 -23.61 8.64
N LEU A 42 6.44 -22.97 9.67
CA LEU A 42 7.17 -22.19 10.65
C LEU A 42 7.10 -22.89 12.00
N ASP A 43 8.24 -23.01 12.69
CA ASP A 43 8.26 -23.40 14.11
C ASP A 43 8.31 -22.12 14.96
N ILE A 44 7.26 -21.90 15.75
CA ILE A 44 7.15 -20.76 16.66
C ILE A 44 6.82 -21.31 18.04
N ALA A 45 7.75 -21.13 18.99
CA ALA A 45 7.61 -21.61 20.37
C ALA A 45 7.25 -23.11 20.48
N GLY A 46 7.86 -23.96 19.63
CA GLY A 46 7.64 -25.41 19.63
C GLY A 46 6.31 -25.83 19.00
N THR A 47 5.55 -24.89 18.42
CA THR A 47 4.33 -25.17 17.66
C THR A 47 4.60 -24.93 16.18
N ARG A 48 4.24 -25.92 15.35
CA ARG A 48 4.36 -25.83 13.89
C ARG A 48 3.12 -25.17 13.29
N TYR A 49 3.35 -24.11 12.53
CA TYR A 49 2.34 -23.37 11.77
C TYR A 49 2.52 -23.58 10.28
N VAL A 50 1.43 -23.60 9.54
CA VAL A 50 1.45 -23.65 8.07
C VAL A 50 0.92 -22.33 7.53
N ILE A 51 1.68 -21.67 6.65
CA ILE A 51 1.19 -20.45 5.98
C ILE A 51 0.25 -20.87 4.85
N ALA A 52 -1.05 -20.60 5.03
CA ALA A 52 -2.07 -20.85 4.03
C ALA A 52 -2.33 -19.66 3.09
N GLU A 53 -1.99 -18.43 3.52
CA GLU A 53 -2.21 -17.20 2.75
C GLU A 53 -1.21 -16.13 3.19
N ILE A 54 -0.61 -15.41 2.24
CA ILE A 54 0.35 -14.32 2.49
C ILE A 54 -0.25 -12.93 2.25
N GLY A 55 -1.57 -12.85 2.06
CA GLY A 55 -2.29 -11.57 1.99
C GLY A 55 -1.95 -10.69 0.78
N MET A 56 -1.42 -11.28 -0.30
CA MET A 56 -1.07 -10.52 -1.51
C MET A 56 -2.32 -9.90 -2.13
N ARG A 57 -2.31 -8.58 -2.29
CA ARG A 57 -3.36 -7.82 -2.99
C ARG A 57 -2.78 -6.60 -3.68
N MET A 58 -3.52 -6.09 -4.66
CA MET A 58 -3.23 -4.77 -5.21
C MET A 58 -3.43 -3.70 -4.13
N LEU A 59 -2.52 -2.73 -4.12
CA LEU A 59 -2.68 -1.53 -3.32
C LEU A 59 -3.89 -0.72 -3.83
N THR A 60 -4.58 -0.07 -2.90
CA THR A 60 -5.64 0.89 -3.20
C THR A 60 -5.01 2.21 -3.70
N PRO A 61 -5.75 3.06 -4.44
CA PRO A 61 -5.21 4.34 -4.91
C PRO A 61 -4.56 5.14 -3.77
N ARG A 62 -5.26 5.28 -2.64
CA ARG A 62 -4.74 6.01 -1.48
C ARG A 62 -3.43 5.44 -0.95
N GLU A 63 -3.27 4.12 -0.92
CA GLU A 63 -2.02 3.48 -0.50
C GLU A 63 -0.87 3.78 -1.47
N VAL A 64 -1.14 3.77 -2.79
CA VAL A 64 -0.11 4.10 -3.79
C VAL A 64 0.31 5.56 -3.69
N PHE A 65 -0.63 6.50 -3.54
CA PHE A 65 -0.31 7.92 -3.31
C PHE A 65 0.50 8.13 -2.02
N THR A 66 0.10 7.47 -0.93
CA THR A 66 0.83 7.54 0.35
C THR A 66 2.25 6.98 0.21
N ALA A 67 2.41 5.87 -0.50
CA ALA A 67 3.72 5.26 -0.75
C ALA A 67 4.65 6.16 -1.58
N GLN A 68 4.09 7.01 -2.45
CA GLN A 68 4.86 8.03 -3.17
C GLN A 68 5.11 9.30 -2.35
N GLY A 69 4.64 9.38 -1.11
CA GLY A 69 4.87 10.52 -0.23
C GLY A 69 3.90 11.68 -0.42
N PHE A 70 2.75 11.45 -1.06
CA PHE A 70 1.69 12.45 -1.09
C PHE A 70 1.05 12.62 0.30
N PRO A 71 0.68 13.86 0.68
CA PRO A 71 -0.08 14.11 1.90
C PRO A 71 -1.38 13.30 1.96
N ARG A 72 -1.83 12.97 3.18
CA ARG A 72 -3.05 12.16 3.39
C ARG A 72 -4.31 12.86 2.89
N ASP A 73 -4.32 14.18 2.97
CA ASP A 73 -5.36 15.09 2.52
C ASP A 73 -5.25 15.48 1.03
N TYR A 74 -4.24 14.97 0.31
CA TYR A 74 -4.15 15.17 -1.14
C TYR A 74 -5.39 14.59 -1.82
N VAL A 75 -6.08 15.41 -2.59
CA VAL A 75 -7.35 15.04 -3.25
C VAL A 75 -7.04 14.19 -4.47
N ILE A 76 -7.56 12.96 -4.51
CA ILE A 76 -7.36 12.00 -5.61
C ILE A 76 -8.67 11.61 -6.27
N GLU A 77 -9.79 11.96 -5.65
CA GLU A 77 -11.12 11.46 -5.99
C GLU A 77 -11.71 12.16 -7.23
N GLY A 78 -11.10 13.26 -7.69
CA GLY A 78 -11.58 14.08 -8.80
C GLY A 78 -10.92 15.46 -8.84
N VAL A 79 -11.51 16.36 -9.61
CA VAL A 79 -11.05 17.74 -9.80
C VAL A 79 -12.25 18.68 -9.98
N TRP A 80 -12.10 19.91 -9.50
CA TRP A 80 -13.05 20.99 -9.78
C TRP A 80 -12.74 21.60 -11.14
N GLU A 81 -13.74 21.69 -12.01
CA GLU A 81 -13.63 22.25 -13.36
C GLU A 81 -14.69 23.32 -13.57
N GLN A 82 -14.37 24.31 -14.40
CA GLN A 82 -15.29 25.38 -14.74
C GLN A 82 -15.93 25.07 -16.10
N ASP A 83 -17.25 25.15 -16.19
CA ASP A 83 -17.97 25.00 -17.46
C ASP A 83 -17.93 26.29 -18.31
N ASP A 84 -18.45 26.21 -19.54
CA ASP A 84 -18.50 27.34 -20.48
C ASP A 84 -19.31 28.54 -19.96
N SER A 85 -20.15 28.34 -18.93
CA SER A 85 -20.94 29.39 -18.27
C SER A 85 -20.20 30.06 -17.11
N GLY A 86 -19.04 29.53 -16.71
CA GLY A 86 -18.28 30.00 -15.57
C GLY A 86 -18.66 29.32 -14.24
N ALA A 87 -19.55 28.33 -14.24
CA ALA A 87 -19.93 27.60 -13.04
C ALA A 87 -18.92 26.49 -12.70
N TRP A 88 -18.67 26.26 -11.41
CA TRP A 88 -17.78 25.20 -10.93
C TRP A 88 -18.54 23.90 -10.72
N ASP A 89 -18.05 22.82 -11.30
CA ASP A 89 -18.57 21.46 -11.10
C ASP A 89 -17.45 20.47 -10.73
N TRP A 90 -17.81 19.43 -9.98
CA TRP A 90 -16.87 18.41 -9.53
C TRP A 90 -16.87 17.20 -10.48
N ARG A 91 -15.74 16.99 -11.15
CA ARG A 91 -15.54 15.82 -12.00
C ARG A 91 -14.85 14.70 -11.22
N SER A 92 -15.59 13.63 -10.93
CA SER A 92 -15.07 12.46 -10.21
C SER A 92 -14.15 11.57 -11.09
N PHE A 93 -13.12 11.00 -10.48
CA PHE A 93 -12.21 10.07 -11.12
C PHE A 93 -12.53 8.62 -10.79
N THR A 94 -12.52 7.76 -11.83
CA THR A 94 -12.58 6.30 -11.65
C THR A 94 -11.32 5.80 -10.94
N LYS A 95 -11.39 4.65 -10.27
CA LYS A 95 -10.23 4.02 -9.62
C LYS A 95 -9.02 3.88 -10.56
N ASN A 96 -9.26 3.52 -11.81
CA ASN A 96 -8.19 3.38 -12.82
C ASN A 96 -7.55 4.75 -13.13
N THR A 97 -8.35 5.79 -13.29
CA THR A 97 -7.86 7.17 -13.47
C THR A 97 -6.97 7.60 -12.31
N GLN A 98 -7.38 7.36 -11.06
CA GLN A 98 -6.59 7.70 -9.88
C GLN A 98 -5.23 6.98 -9.88
N VAL A 99 -5.20 5.68 -10.19
CA VAL A 99 -3.96 4.89 -10.27
C VAL A 99 -3.08 5.37 -11.44
N SER A 100 -3.67 5.73 -12.58
CA SER A 100 -2.93 6.29 -13.71
C SER A 100 -2.28 7.64 -13.36
N CYS A 101 -2.99 8.51 -12.65
CA CYS A 101 -2.45 9.80 -12.21
C CYS A 101 -1.20 9.63 -11.34
N VAL A 102 -1.27 8.78 -10.30
CA VAL A 102 -0.11 8.56 -9.43
C VAL A 102 1.02 7.81 -10.15
N GLY A 103 0.70 6.90 -11.07
CA GLY A 103 1.68 6.19 -11.89
C GLY A 103 2.51 7.12 -12.80
N ASN A 104 1.94 8.26 -13.19
CA ASN A 104 2.61 9.29 -14.01
C ASN A 104 3.07 10.50 -13.20
N SER A 105 2.91 10.49 -11.87
CA SER A 105 3.30 11.59 -11.01
C SER A 105 4.77 11.48 -10.57
N VAL A 106 5.28 12.52 -9.90
CA VAL A 106 6.63 12.52 -9.31
C VAL A 106 6.50 12.45 -7.80
N CYS A 107 7.33 11.63 -7.16
CA CYS A 107 7.43 11.50 -5.70
C CYS A 107 7.76 12.86 -5.06
N PRO A 108 6.82 13.50 -4.32
CA PRO A 108 7.00 14.84 -3.77
C PRO A 108 8.24 15.01 -2.88
N PRO A 109 8.57 14.10 -1.93
CA PRO A 109 9.77 14.29 -1.10
C PRO A 109 11.07 14.21 -1.89
N VAL A 110 11.12 13.37 -2.95
CA VAL A 110 12.29 13.31 -3.84
C VAL A 110 12.41 14.58 -4.67
N ALA A 111 11.31 15.04 -5.26
CA ALA A 111 11.28 16.30 -6.01
C ALA A 111 11.72 17.48 -5.14
N ALA A 112 11.20 17.59 -3.92
CA ALA A 112 11.57 18.64 -2.96
C ALA A 112 13.07 18.60 -2.62
N ALA A 113 13.63 17.40 -2.38
CA ALA A 113 15.05 17.24 -2.06
C ALA A 113 15.97 17.68 -3.21
N VAL A 114 15.57 17.45 -4.46
CA VAL A 114 16.32 17.87 -5.66
C VAL A 114 16.16 19.37 -5.92
N VAL A 115 14.94 19.91 -5.81
CA VAL A 115 14.65 21.33 -6.11
C VAL A 115 15.27 22.25 -5.07
N LYS A 116 15.20 21.91 -3.77
CA LYS A 116 15.68 22.77 -2.67
C LYS A 116 17.12 23.30 -2.85
N PRO A 117 18.14 22.47 -3.17
CA PRO A 117 19.50 22.97 -3.40
C PRO A 117 19.66 23.69 -4.75
N ASN A 118 18.91 23.32 -5.79
CA ASN A 118 19.10 23.83 -7.16
C ASN A 118 18.31 25.12 -7.45
N CYS A 119 17.25 25.38 -6.69
CA CYS A 119 16.32 26.49 -6.91
C CYS A 119 16.28 27.46 -5.73
N ARG A 120 17.38 27.63 -4.99
CA ARG A 120 17.44 28.49 -3.79
C ARG A 120 17.01 29.93 -4.06
N GLN A 121 17.26 30.43 -5.26
CA GLN A 121 16.85 31.76 -5.71
C GLN A 121 15.32 31.94 -5.81
N LEU A 122 14.56 30.85 -5.91
CA LEU A 122 13.10 30.85 -5.97
C LEU A 122 12.47 30.58 -4.60
N ALA A 123 13.27 30.25 -3.57
CA ALA A 123 12.74 29.94 -2.25
C ALA A 123 12.24 31.23 -1.58
N GLU A 124 10.98 31.23 -1.17
CA GLU A 124 10.45 32.26 -0.28
C GLU A 124 11.14 32.14 1.09
N LYS A 125 11.51 33.30 1.66
CA LYS A 125 12.07 33.31 3.01
C LYS A 125 10.92 33.07 3.98
N GLU A 126 10.90 31.90 4.63
CA GLU A 126 10.05 31.71 5.80
C GLU A 126 10.52 32.68 6.89
N GLU A 127 9.68 33.66 7.24
CA GLU A 127 9.88 34.42 8.48
C GLU A 127 9.67 33.45 9.64
N VAL A 128 10.75 33.19 10.38
CA VAL A 128 10.70 32.42 11.61
C VAL A 128 9.99 33.29 12.65
N ALA A 129 8.74 32.92 12.98
CA ALA A 129 7.96 33.50 14.06
C ALA A 129 8.52 33.11 15.44
#